data_AF-A0A345CR58-F1
#
_entry.id   AF-A0A345CR58-F1
#
_cell.length_a   1.000
_cell.length_b   1.000
_cell.length_c   1.000
_cell.angle_alpha   90.00
_cell.angle_beta   90.00
_cell.angle_gamma   90.00
#
_symmetry.space_group_name_H-M   'P 1'
#
loop_
_entity.id
_entity.type
_entity.pdbx_description
1 polymer ?
#
loop_
_entity_poly.entity_id
_entity_poly.type
_entity_poly.pdbx_seq_one_letter_code
_entity_poly.pdbx_strand_id
1 'polypeptide(L)'
;MKVVEIHGFIEKTYPIEISDKGLIRGFMERKRNEHQEAYDAFVSSAGRQGNVIYGVKVSTSVGQFKNGSFLYITYYGTVATVECTD
;
A
#
# COMPACT_ATOMS: atom_id res chain seq x y z
N MET A 1 -23.33 -11.06 5.53
CA MET A 1 -21.93 -11.40 5.18
C MET A 1 -21.26 -12.04 6.37
N LYS A 2 -20.55 -13.15 6.17
CA LYS A 2 -19.85 -13.91 7.21
C LYS A 2 -18.44 -14.26 6.74
N VAL A 3 -17.44 -14.12 7.63
CA VAL A 3 -16.09 -14.63 7.38
C VAL A 3 -16.11 -16.15 7.47
N VAL A 4 -15.70 -16.82 6.40
CA VAL A 4 -15.64 -18.28 6.32
C VAL A 4 -14.21 -18.81 6.42
N GLU A 5 -13.22 -18.02 6.00
CA GLU A 5 -11.81 -18.40 6.06
C GLU A 5 -10.91 -17.17 6.25
N ILE A 6 -9.83 -17.30 7.02
CA ILE A 6 -8.80 -16.28 7.23
C ILE A 6 -7.51 -16.79 6.60
N HIS A 7 -6.96 -16.02 5.65
CA HIS A 7 -5.75 -16.39 4.90
C HIS A 7 -4.47 -15.80 5.50
N GLY A 8 -4.62 -14.83 6.41
CA GLY A 8 -3.51 -14.29 7.19
C GLY A 8 -3.26 -12.81 6.96
N PHE A 9 -2.23 -12.31 7.64
CA PHE A 9 -1.83 -10.91 7.60
C PHE A 9 -0.96 -10.62 6.38
N ILE A 10 -1.23 -9.49 5.73
CA ILE A 10 -0.40 -8.96 4.64
C ILE A 10 0.03 -7.54 4.97
N GLU A 11 1.24 -7.19 4.54
CA GLU A 11 1.79 -5.84 4.63
C GLU A 11 2.53 -5.46 3.35
N LYS A 12 2.51 -4.17 3.03
CA LYS A 12 3.30 -3.60 1.95
C LYS A 12 3.78 -2.21 2.31
N THR A 13 5.10 -2.02 2.26
CA THR A 13 5.75 -0.72 2.45
C THR A 13 6.20 -0.17 1.11
N TYR A 14 5.90 1.10 0.87
CA TYR A 14 6.24 1.81 -0.36
C TYR A 14 7.00 3.12 -0.02
N PRO A 15 8.23 3.31 -0.52
CA PRO A 15 8.98 4.55 -0.34
C PRO A 15 8.58 5.60 -1.38
N ILE A 16 8.21 6.78 -0.91
CA ILE A 16 7.96 7.98 -1.71
C ILE A 16 9.06 8.98 -1.41
N GLU A 17 9.88 9.30 -2.40
CA GLU A 17 10.88 10.35 -2.25
C GLU A 17 10.19 11.72 -2.08
N ILE A 18 10.48 12.45 -1.00
CA ILE A 18 9.89 13.76 -0.68
C ILE A 18 10.93 14.88 -0.65
N SER A 19 12.23 14.58 -0.77
CA SER A 19 13.27 15.58 -1.01
C SER A 19 13.14 16.20 -2.39
N ASP A 20 13.68 17.41 -2.55
CA ASP A 20 13.58 18.22 -3.76
C ASP A 20 14.08 17.43 -5.00
N LYS A 21 13.13 16.97 -5.83
CA LYS A 21 13.35 16.01 -6.93
C LYS A 21 14.05 16.63 -8.15
N GLY A 22 14.42 17.92 -8.08
CA GLY A 22 15.03 18.68 -9.17
C GLY A 22 14.10 18.91 -10.37
N LEU A 23 14.49 19.81 -11.28
CA LEU A 23 13.70 20.21 -12.46
C LEU A 23 13.50 19.09 -13.49
N ILE A 24 14.32 18.03 -13.47
CA ILE A 24 14.38 16.99 -14.52
C ILE A 24 13.21 16.00 -14.45
N ARG A 25 12.62 15.76 -13.27
CA ARG A 25 11.46 14.86 -13.09
C ARG A 25 10.10 15.52 -13.32
N GLY A 26 10.06 16.86 -13.36
CA GLY A 26 8.82 17.65 -13.47
C GLY A 26 8.00 17.43 -14.74
N PHE A 27 8.56 16.84 -15.79
CA PHE A 27 7.82 16.49 -17.02
C PHE A 27 7.34 15.04 -17.06
N MET A 28 8.02 14.11 -16.37
CA MET A 28 7.75 12.67 -16.46
C MET A 28 6.88 12.15 -15.29
N GLU A 29 6.96 12.77 -14.11
CA GLU A 29 6.23 12.35 -12.91
C GLU A 29 4.98 13.19 -12.59
N ARG A 30 4.68 14.23 -13.38
CA ARG A 30 3.58 15.19 -13.12
C ARG A 30 2.17 14.58 -12.99
N LYS A 31 2.01 13.31 -13.35
CA LYS A 31 0.74 12.56 -13.27
C LYS A 31 0.82 11.25 -12.46
N ARG A 32 1.95 10.94 -11.80
CA ARG A 32 2.03 9.72 -10.95
C ARG A 32 1.31 9.95 -9.64
N ASN A 33 0.46 9.00 -9.27
CA ASN A 33 -0.18 8.94 -7.97
C ASN A 33 0.53 7.85 -7.14
N GLU A 34 1.65 8.21 -6.53
CA GLU A 34 2.52 7.29 -5.78
C GLU A 34 1.77 6.62 -4.61
N HIS A 35 0.75 7.28 -4.06
CA HIS A 35 -0.13 6.70 -3.05
C HIS A 35 -1.06 5.62 -3.62
N GLN A 36 -1.67 5.86 -4.78
CA GLN A 36 -2.48 4.85 -5.47
C GLN A 36 -1.63 3.64 -5.87
N GLU A 37 -0.41 3.87 -6.37
CA GLU A 37 0.53 2.80 -6.68
C GLU A 37 0.86 1.94 -5.44
N ALA A 38 1.07 2.58 -4.28
CA ALA A 38 1.29 1.88 -3.02
C ALA A 38 0.06 1.05 -2.59
N TYR A 39 -1.14 1.60 -2.72
CA TYR A 39 -2.39 0.90 -2.41
C TYR A 39 -2.64 -0.28 -3.37
N ASP A 40 -2.44 -0.09 -4.67
CA ASP A 40 -2.62 -1.13 -5.68
C ASP A 40 -1.62 -2.27 -5.48
N ALA A 41 -0.38 -1.95 -5.09
CA ALA A 41 0.64 -2.93 -4.74
C ALA A 41 0.27 -3.72 -3.48
N PHE A 42 -0.39 -3.08 -2.50
CA PHE A 42 -0.92 -3.74 -1.31
C PHE A 42 -2.10 -4.67 -1.65
N VAL A 43 -3.07 -4.21 -2.43
CA VAL A 43 -4.21 -5.06 -2.85
C VAL A 43 -3.72 -6.25 -3.67
N SER A 44 -2.75 -6.03 -4.56
CA SER A 44 -2.16 -7.09 -5.38
C SER A 44 -1.40 -8.13 -4.56
N SER A 45 -0.91 -7.80 -3.36
CA SER A 45 -0.18 -8.74 -2.51
C SER A 45 -1.07 -9.82 -1.88
N ALA A 46 -2.39 -9.58 -1.79
CA ALA A 46 -3.37 -10.60 -1.38
C ALA A 46 -3.50 -11.76 -2.39
N GLY A 47 -3.06 -11.55 -3.64
CA GLY A 47 -3.15 -12.54 -4.70
C GLY A 47 -4.59 -13.04 -4.92
N ARG A 48 -4.75 -14.36 -5.04
CA ARG A 48 -6.05 -15.03 -5.19
C ARG A 48 -6.49 -15.77 -3.91
N GLN A 49 -5.92 -15.40 -2.76
CA GLN A 49 -6.12 -16.17 -1.52
C GLN A 49 -7.52 -15.94 -0.93
N GLY A 50 -8.04 -14.71 -0.97
CA GLY A 50 -9.38 -14.38 -0.47
C GLY A 50 -10.09 -13.32 -1.32
N ASN A 51 -11.28 -12.92 -0.91
CA ASN A 51 -12.11 -11.92 -1.60
C ASN A 51 -12.28 -10.61 -0.82
N VAL A 52 -11.70 -10.52 0.38
CA VAL A 52 -11.68 -9.30 1.19
C VAL A 52 -10.36 -9.14 1.92
N ILE A 53 -9.91 -7.88 2.06
CA ILE A 53 -8.89 -7.49 3.02
C ILE A 53 -9.59 -6.62 4.06
N TYR A 54 -9.62 -7.06 5.33
CA TYR A 54 -10.28 -6.34 6.40
C TYR A 54 -9.29 -5.85 7.45
N GLY A 55 -9.72 -4.86 8.25
CA GLY A 55 -8.86 -4.23 9.25
C GLY A 55 -7.70 -3.45 8.64
N VAL A 56 -7.87 -2.97 7.40
CA VAL A 56 -6.83 -2.23 6.68
C VAL A 56 -6.46 -0.97 7.46
N LYS A 57 -5.17 -0.79 7.71
CA LYS A 57 -4.60 0.39 8.33
C LYS A 57 -3.42 0.87 7.51
N VAL A 58 -3.09 2.14 7.69
CA VAL A 58 -1.92 2.78 7.11
C VAL A 58 -1.05 3.32 8.24
N SER A 59 0.26 3.10 8.13
CA SER A 59 1.28 3.74 8.96
C SER A 59 2.23 4.51 8.08
N THR A 60 2.68 5.67 8.54
CA THR A 60 3.63 6.50 7.80
C THR A 60 4.84 6.81 8.65
N SER A 61 6.03 6.76 8.05
CA SER A 61 7.26 7.21 8.69
C SER A 61 8.10 8.01 7.71
N VAL A 62 8.94 8.91 8.23
CA VAL A 62 9.88 9.69 7.43
C VAL A 62 11.28 9.24 7.75
N GLY A 63 12.05 8.88 6.72
CA GLY A 63 13.48 8.60 6.81
C GLY A 63 14.29 9.66 6.09
N GLN A 64 15.30 10.20 6.76
CA GLN A 64 16.27 11.13 6.17
C GLN A 64 17.61 10.44 6.00
N PHE A 65 18.13 10.48 4.77
CA PHE A 65 19.39 9.83 4.39
C PHE A 65 20.25 10.80 3.57
N LYS A 66 21.52 10.45 3.35
CA LYS A 66 22.46 11.27 2.55
C LYS A 66 21.98 11.49 1.11
N ASN A 67 21.17 10.58 0.58
CA ASN A 67 20.67 10.60 -0.80
C ASN A 67 19.23 11.13 -0.92
N GLY A 68 18.61 11.61 0.16
CA GLY A 68 17.25 12.15 0.10
C GLY A 68 16.43 11.91 1.35
N SER A 69 15.24 12.49 1.36
CA SER A 69 14.21 12.25 2.37
C SER A 69 13.08 11.44 1.74
N PHE A 70 12.60 10.43 2.45
CA PHE A 70 11.57 9.51 1.97
C PHE A 70 10.43 9.41 2.98
N LEU A 71 9.20 9.50 2.48
CA LEU A 71 7.99 9.09 3.17
C LEU A 71 7.77 7.59 2.90
N TYR A 72 7.83 6.77 3.92
CA TYR A 72 7.45 5.37 3.84
C TYR A 72 5.98 5.24 4.22
N ILE A 73 5.18 4.73 3.29
CA ILE A 73 3.77 4.37 3.53
C ILE A 73 3.68 2.86 3.64
N THR A 74 3.18 2.37 4.78
CA THR A 74 2.96 0.95 5.02
C THR A 74 1.47 0.68 5.14
N TYR A 75 0.91 -0.06 4.19
CA TYR A 75 -0.42 -0.65 4.28
C TYR A 75 -0.35 -2.03 4.89
N TYR A 76 -1.30 -2.36 5.75
CA TYR A 76 -1.41 -3.68 6.33
C TYR A 76 -2.84 -4.04 6.68
N GLY A 77 -3.14 -5.34 6.69
CA GLY A 77 -4.48 -5.86 6.98
C GLY A 77 -4.52 -7.39 6.94
N THR A 78 -5.71 -7.97 7.00
CA THR A 78 -5.90 -9.42 7.00
C THR A 78 -6.74 -9.85 5.79
N VAL A 79 -6.23 -10.80 5.02
CA VAL A 79 -6.95 -11.41 3.89
C VAL A 79 -7.91 -12.47 4.43
N ALA A 80 -9.14 -12.47 3.92
CA ALA A 80 -10.16 -13.46 4.26
C ALA A 80 -11.08 -13.76 3.07
N THR A 81 -11.84 -14.84 3.20
CA THR A 81 -13.00 -15.13 2.36
C THR A 81 -14.26 -14.80 3.16
N VAL A 82 -15.13 -13.98 2.58
CA VAL A 82 -16.49 -13.71 3.08
C VAL A 82 -17.54 -14.22 2.11
N GLU A 83 -18.64 -14.71 2.66
CA GLU A 83 -19.82 -15.14 1.90
C GLU A 83 -21.04 -14.31 2.29
N CYS A 84 -21.92 -14.04 1.32
CA CYS A 84 -23.25 -13.52 1.60
C CYS A 84 -24.10 -14.66 2.16
N THR A 85 -24.62 -14.45 3.36
CA THR A 85 -25.71 -15.23 3.92
C THR A 85 -27.00 -14.47 3.66
N ASP A 86 -27.95 -15.13 2.99
CA ASP A 86 -29.34 -14.68 2.85
C ASP A 86 -30.07 -14.71 4.21
#